data_AF-A0A9W8KWC3-F1
#
_entry.id   AF-A0A9W8KWC3-F1
#
_cell.length_a   1.000
_cell.length_b   1.000
_cell.length_c   1.000
_cell.angle_alpha   90.00
_cell.angle_beta   90.00
_cell.angle_gamma   90.00
#
_symmetry.space_group_name_H-M   'P 1'
#
loop_
_entity.id
_entity.type
_entity.pdbx_description
1 polymer ?
#
loop_
_entity_poly.entity_id
_entity_poly.type
_entity_poly.pdbx_seq_one_letter_code
_entity_poly.pdbx_strand_id
1 'polypeptide(L)'
;MRFALYLFPLAHKSSVSRSPHTSRLRKELARHYFSKKTYSIMTKSASPEIRGQTTRAALRYFDRRCGRTNWEAVAQELRTPLLECLQSVDSRHPIFHPRHIPETEEWSIDDIADLKQFTETYFQHNMTVDDWMLAGRYMNIYHNDCIAKMWALSTFQMTPLLFSQIAEYRQAGLLWPTICCKIGAPSGSPSPSSDIIRYLFATTNKDSLKPTKRPKAQFRISKHQHWTKEEDSQLLELLSRFNDGHDIDWNFISKSIGHSKNACRYRRILLTRPANTKSSRASSADSQ
;
A
#
# COMPACT_ATOMS: atom_id res chain seq x y z
N MET A 1 -9.03 29.79 -36.37
CA MET A 1 -8.00 30.49 -35.54
C MET A 1 -8.53 30.61 -34.11
N ARG A 2 -7.77 30.08 -33.15
CA ARG A 2 -7.81 30.20 -31.67
C ARG A 2 -9.14 30.62 -30.99
N PHE A 3 -9.72 29.68 -30.25
CA PHE A 3 -10.42 29.97 -29.00
C PHE A 3 -9.82 29.12 -27.88
N ALA A 4 -9.26 29.81 -26.88
CA ALA A 4 -8.81 29.24 -25.63
C ALA A 4 -10.01 29.20 -24.67
N LEU A 5 -10.28 28.04 -24.09
CA LEU A 5 -11.15 27.91 -22.93
C LEU A 5 -10.33 27.33 -21.77
N TYR A 6 -10.19 28.16 -20.74
CA TYR A 6 -9.71 27.79 -19.43
C TYR A 6 -10.71 26.85 -18.76
N LEU A 7 -10.24 25.69 -18.29
CA LEU A 7 -10.93 24.91 -17.26
C LEU A 7 -9.94 24.60 -16.13
N PHE A 8 -10.22 25.20 -14.97
CA PHE A 8 -9.65 24.83 -13.68
C PHE A 8 -10.13 23.42 -13.28
N PRO A 9 -9.26 22.53 -12.79
CA PRO A 9 -9.70 21.39 -12.01
C PRO A 9 -9.88 21.82 -10.55
N LEU A 10 -11.12 21.74 -10.06
CA LEU A 10 -11.44 21.75 -8.64
C LEU A 10 -10.77 20.54 -7.97
N ALA A 11 -9.81 20.80 -7.09
CA ALA A 11 -9.16 19.81 -6.25
C ALA A 11 -10.18 19.20 -5.27
N HIS A 12 -10.63 17.98 -5.53
CA HIS A 12 -11.28 17.16 -4.54
C HIS A 12 -10.24 16.71 -3.50
N LYS A 13 -10.25 17.34 -2.32
CA LYS A 13 -9.58 16.82 -1.13
C LYS A 13 -10.30 15.54 -0.69
N SER A 14 -9.80 14.39 -1.12
CA SER A 14 -10.16 13.09 -0.53
C SER A 14 -9.50 12.98 0.84
N SER A 15 -10.29 13.21 1.89
CA SER A 15 -9.90 12.87 3.26
C SER A 15 -9.89 11.35 3.41
N VAL A 16 -8.75 10.73 3.07
CA VAL A 16 -8.50 9.32 3.41
C VAL A 16 -8.36 9.24 4.93
N SER A 17 -9.42 8.75 5.58
CA SER A 17 -9.41 8.35 6.99
C SER A 17 -8.33 7.29 7.20
N ARG A 18 -7.23 7.69 7.84
CA ARG A 18 -6.14 6.78 8.20
C ARG A 18 -6.59 5.91 9.37
N SER A 19 -6.62 4.60 9.16
CA SER A 19 -6.96 3.62 10.19
C SER A 19 -6.07 3.78 11.44
N PRO A 20 -6.64 3.86 12.65
CA PRO A 20 -5.88 4.04 13.89
C PRO A 20 -4.91 2.89 14.21
N HIS A 21 -5.03 1.74 13.54
CA HIS A 21 -4.18 0.57 13.78
C HIS A 21 -2.75 0.71 13.24
N THR A 22 -2.55 1.40 12.11
CA THR A 22 -1.21 1.61 11.51
C THR A 22 -0.38 2.62 12.31
N SER A 23 -1.05 3.54 13.02
CA SER A 23 -0.45 4.49 13.96
C SER A 23 0.21 3.79 15.15
N ARG A 24 -0.39 2.70 15.66
CA ARG A 24 0.10 1.98 16.85
C ARG A 24 1.36 1.17 16.55
N LEU A 25 1.40 0.46 15.42
CA LEU A 25 2.58 -0.29 14.97
C LEU A 25 3.77 0.65 14.68
N ARG A 26 3.53 1.81 14.07
CA ARG A 26 4.57 2.85 13.88
C ARG A 26 5.11 3.38 15.21
N LYS A 27 4.26 3.55 16.22
CA LYS A 27 4.67 4.00 17.57
C LYS A 27 5.44 2.91 18.34
N GLU A 28 5.10 1.64 18.18
CA GLU A 28 5.82 0.54 18.84
C GLU A 28 7.17 0.26 18.17
N LEU A 29 7.26 0.28 16.84
CA LEU A 29 8.55 0.23 16.13
C LEU A 29 9.46 1.40 16.52
N ALA A 30 8.90 2.61 16.61
CA ALA A 30 9.65 3.75 17.10
C ALA A 30 10.13 3.54 18.55
N ARG A 31 9.31 3.00 19.45
CA ARG A 31 9.73 2.75 20.84
C ARG A 31 10.78 1.65 20.97
N HIS A 32 10.69 0.61 20.15
CA HIS A 32 11.61 -0.54 20.24
C HIS A 32 13.01 -0.22 19.67
N TYR A 33 13.10 0.74 18.73
CA TYR A 33 14.37 1.16 18.13
C TYR A 33 14.93 2.48 18.68
N PHE A 34 14.11 3.39 19.23
CA PHE A 34 14.55 4.70 19.75
C PHE A 34 14.78 4.73 21.27
N SER A 35 15.34 3.66 21.86
CA SER A 35 15.91 3.75 23.22
C SER A 35 17.13 4.67 23.19
N LYS A 36 16.99 5.83 23.85
CA LYS A 36 17.81 7.06 23.74
C LYS A 36 19.26 6.99 24.27
N LYS A 37 19.99 5.86 24.20
CA LYS A 37 21.29 5.79 24.92
C LYS A 37 22.53 5.23 24.24
N THR A 38 22.60 5.18 22.92
CA THR A 38 23.83 4.70 22.23
C THR A 38 24.07 5.34 20.86
N TYR A 39 24.36 6.65 20.81
CA TYR A 39 24.95 7.26 19.59
C TYR A 39 26.05 8.25 19.98
N SER A 40 27.19 7.71 20.38
CA SER A 40 28.44 8.46 20.53
C SER A 40 29.64 7.53 20.43
N ILE A 41 29.61 6.59 19.49
CA ILE A 41 30.77 5.74 19.22
C ILE A 41 31.01 5.74 17.71
N MET A 42 32.06 6.46 17.33
CA MET A 42 32.86 6.25 16.13
C MET A 42 32.23 6.60 14.77
N THR A 43 32.20 7.90 14.46
CA THR A 43 32.72 8.33 13.16
C THR A 43 33.72 9.43 13.42
N LYS A 44 35.01 9.15 13.19
CA LYS A 44 35.96 10.23 12.93
C LYS A 44 35.36 10.96 11.73
N SER A 45 34.91 12.19 11.94
CA SER A 45 34.32 12.98 10.86
C SER A 45 35.33 13.02 9.72
N ALA A 46 34.96 12.45 8.56
CA ALA A 46 35.81 12.49 7.38
C ALA A 46 36.28 13.93 7.14
N SER A 47 37.54 14.09 6.75
CA SER A 47 38.10 15.41 6.49
C SER A 47 37.21 16.15 5.48
N PRO A 48 37.08 17.48 5.57
CA PRO A 48 36.29 18.26 4.61
C PRO A 48 36.70 17.99 3.15
N GLU A 49 37.98 17.69 2.92
CA GLU A 49 38.53 17.34 1.62
C GLU A 49 37.98 15.99 1.11
N ILE A 50 38.06 14.91 1.90
CA ILE A 50 37.54 13.58 1.53
C ILE A 50 36.03 13.66 1.25
N ARG A 51 35.30 14.42 2.09
CA ARG A 51 33.87 14.67 1.91
C ARG A 51 33.59 15.37 0.58
N GLY A 52 34.35 16.42 0.26
CA GLY A 52 34.21 17.15 -1.00
C GLY A 52 34.54 16.29 -2.23
N GLN A 53 35.60 15.47 -2.15
CA GLN A 53 35.97 14.53 -3.22
C GLN A 53 34.88 13.48 -3.46
N THR A 54 34.40 12.85 -2.39
CA THR A 54 33.35 11.82 -2.46
C THR A 54 32.04 12.39 -2.99
N THR A 55 31.64 13.56 -2.53
CA THR A 55 30.43 14.26 -3.02
C THR A 55 30.54 14.55 -4.51
N ARG A 56 31.68 15.05 -5.01
CA ARG A 56 31.87 15.31 -6.44
C ARG A 56 31.82 14.05 -7.29
N ALA A 57 32.40 12.95 -6.83
CA ALA A 57 32.31 11.66 -7.52
C ALA A 57 30.86 11.13 -7.54
N ALA A 58 30.17 11.17 -6.40
CA ALA A 58 28.79 10.74 -6.29
C ALA A 58 27.84 11.52 -7.21
N LEU A 59 28.11 12.81 -7.45
CA LEU A 59 27.34 13.62 -8.39
C LEU A 59 27.56 13.24 -9.86
N ARG A 60 28.77 12.80 -10.23
CA ARG A 60 29.06 12.33 -11.61
C ARG A 60 28.32 11.03 -11.92
N TYR A 61 28.21 10.15 -10.92
CA TYR A 61 27.54 8.86 -11.05
C TYR A 61 26.09 8.85 -10.56
N PHE A 62 25.49 10.02 -10.37
CA PHE A 62 24.07 10.12 -10.00
C PHE A 62 23.19 9.93 -11.24
N ASP A 63 22.43 8.83 -11.27
CA ASP A 63 21.41 8.59 -12.27
C ASP A 63 20.12 9.31 -11.87
N ARG A 64 19.75 10.34 -12.65
CA ARG A 64 18.53 11.12 -12.43
C ARG A 64 17.25 10.34 -12.72
N ARG A 65 17.30 9.30 -13.56
CA ARG A 65 16.12 8.49 -13.93
C ARG A 65 15.75 7.57 -12.77
N CYS A 66 16.74 6.92 -12.19
CA CYS A 66 16.57 6.04 -11.03
C CYS A 66 16.58 6.81 -9.70
N GLY A 67 17.09 8.04 -9.71
CA GLY A 67 17.25 8.87 -8.51
C GLY A 67 18.28 8.31 -7.54
N ARG A 68 19.34 7.66 -8.04
CA ARG A 68 20.35 6.94 -7.23
C ARG A 68 21.76 7.14 -7.77
N THR A 69 22.75 7.15 -6.89
CA THR A 69 24.18 7.11 -7.26
C THR A 69 24.66 5.67 -7.44
N ASN A 70 25.44 5.40 -8.49
CA ASN A 70 26.20 4.16 -8.60
C ASN A 70 27.41 4.21 -7.64
N TRP A 71 27.21 3.70 -6.42
CA TRP A 71 28.18 3.79 -5.33
C TRP A 71 29.40 2.89 -5.54
N GLU A 72 29.25 1.80 -6.29
CA GLU A 72 30.32 0.91 -6.69
C GLU A 72 31.30 1.63 -7.62
N ALA A 73 30.79 2.40 -8.59
CA ALA A 73 31.63 3.22 -9.46
C ALA A 73 32.35 4.35 -8.69
N VAL A 74 31.68 4.96 -7.71
CA VAL A 74 32.29 5.97 -6.82
C VAL A 74 33.42 5.35 -5.99
N ALA A 75 33.18 4.21 -5.35
CA ALA A 75 34.15 3.48 -4.55
C ALA A 75 35.38 3.08 -5.38
N GLN A 76 35.15 2.61 -6.61
CA GLN A 76 36.20 2.25 -7.55
C GLN A 76 37.03 3.46 -8.00
N GLU A 77 36.37 4.59 -8.34
CA GLU A 77 37.07 5.82 -8.76
C GLU A 77 38.00 6.34 -7.66
N LEU A 78 37.50 6.38 -6.42
CA LEU A 78 38.24 6.93 -5.28
C LEU A 78 39.20 5.93 -4.63
N ARG A 79 39.14 4.66 -5.04
CA ARG A 79 39.85 3.55 -4.39
C ARG A 79 39.58 3.51 -2.88
N THR A 80 38.34 3.76 -2.51
CA THR A 80 37.87 3.83 -1.11
C THR A 80 36.77 2.80 -0.93
N PRO A 81 36.70 2.07 0.20
CA PRO A 81 35.60 1.15 0.48
C PRO A 81 34.23 1.82 0.37
N LEU A 82 33.24 1.11 -0.18
CA LEU A 82 31.91 1.65 -0.45
C LEU A 82 31.23 2.25 0.80
N LEU A 83 31.29 1.54 1.94
CA LEU A 83 30.69 2.03 3.19
C LEU A 83 31.34 3.34 3.67
N GLU A 84 32.66 3.49 3.47
CA GLU A 84 33.38 4.71 3.82
C GLU A 84 32.98 5.87 2.89
N CYS A 85 32.75 5.62 1.60
CA CYS A 85 32.16 6.60 0.68
C CYS A 85 30.76 7.06 1.14
N LEU A 86 29.90 6.13 1.55
CA LEU A 86 28.56 6.46 2.05
C LEU A 86 28.60 7.26 3.37
N GLN A 87 29.60 7.02 4.21
CA GLN A 87 29.81 7.78 5.44
C GLN A 87 30.36 9.17 5.17
N SER A 88 31.21 9.33 4.16
CA SER A 88 31.93 10.57 3.88
C SER A 88 31.18 11.54 2.98
N VAL A 89 30.16 11.11 2.22
CA VAL A 89 29.37 12.00 1.34
C VAL A 89 28.66 13.11 2.13
N ASP A 90 28.60 14.32 1.56
CA ASP A 90 27.79 15.39 2.11
C ASP A 90 26.30 15.21 1.79
N SER A 91 25.56 14.64 2.75
CA SER A 91 24.12 14.42 2.65
C SER A 91 23.30 15.71 2.59
N ARG A 92 23.90 16.89 2.81
CA ARG A 92 23.20 18.19 2.66
C ARG A 92 23.11 18.65 1.22
N HIS A 93 23.81 18.00 0.29
CA HIS A 93 23.77 18.39 -1.10
C HIS A 93 22.36 18.19 -1.69
N PRO A 94 21.76 19.19 -2.40
CA PRO A 94 20.36 19.14 -2.84
C PRO A 94 19.98 17.92 -3.71
N ILE A 95 20.95 17.38 -4.45
CA ILE A 95 20.74 16.20 -5.32
C ILE A 95 20.50 14.92 -4.51
N PHE A 96 21.07 14.79 -3.31
CA PHE A 96 20.93 13.61 -2.45
C PHE A 96 19.72 13.72 -1.52
N HIS A 97 18.64 14.36 -1.98
CA HIS A 97 17.41 14.40 -1.21
C HIS A 97 16.77 13.01 -1.23
N PRO A 98 16.69 12.30 -0.08
CA PRO A 98 16.15 10.96 -0.05
C PRO A 98 14.69 10.95 -0.49
N ARG A 99 14.32 9.97 -1.32
CA ARG A 99 12.94 9.75 -1.73
C ARG A 99 12.17 9.12 -0.57
N HIS A 100 10.92 9.52 -0.40
CA HIS A 100 10.00 8.87 0.53
C HIS A 100 9.11 7.90 -0.26
N ILE A 101 9.22 6.61 0.04
CA ILE A 101 8.55 5.52 -0.67
C ILE A 101 7.81 4.64 0.35
N PRO A 102 6.74 5.18 0.98
CA PRO A 102 6.07 4.53 2.10
C PRO A 102 5.13 3.43 1.64
N GLU A 103 4.69 3.46 0.38
CA GLU A 103 3.77 2.50 -0.19
C GLU A 103 4.53 1.36 -0.83
N THR A 104 4.18 0.13 -0.49
CA THR A 104 4.86 -1.05 -1.02
C THR A 104 4.82 -1.08 -2.55
N GLU A 105 3.79 -0.50 -3.19
CA GLU A 105 3.54 -0.49 -4.66
C GLU A 105 4.55 0.33 -5.46
N GLU A 106 5.18 1.31 -4.81
CA GLU A 106 6.13 2.20 -5.45
C GLU A 106 7.55 1.59 -5.50
N TRP A 107 7.81 0.51 -4.77
CA TRP A 107 9.08 -0.21 -4.81
C TRP A 107 9.18 -1.06 -6.07
N SER A 108 10.16 -0.76 -6.92
CA SER A 108 10.49 -1.64 -8.05
C SER A 108 11.12 -2.95 -7.56
N ILE A 109 11.07 -3.98 -8.41
CA ILE A 109 11.71 -5.28 -8.09
C ILE A 109 13.23 -5.09 -7.95
N ASP A 110 13.83 -4.24 -8.80
CA ASP A 110 15.25 -3.93 -8.78
C ASP A 110 15.64 -3.20 -7.49
N ASP A 111 14.85 -2.23 -7.02
CA ASP A 111 15.10 -1.55 -5.74
C ASP A 111 15.10 -2.52 -4.56
N ILE A 112 14.19 -3.51 -4.58
CA ILE A 112 14.10 -4.53 -3.54
C ILE A 112 15.32 -5.46 -3.59
N ALA A 113 15.71 -5.90 -4.78
CA ALA A 113 16.87 -6.75 -4.99
C ALA A 113 18.16 -6.06 -4.52
N ASP A 114 18.36 -4.81 -4.91
CA ASP A 114 19.54 -4.02 -4.56
C ASP A 114 19.61 -3.75 -3.05
N LEU A 115 18.49 -3.35 -2.41
CA LEU A 115 18.45 -3.15 -0.96
C LEU A 115 18.78 -4.45 -0.21
N LYS A 116 18.19 -5.57 -0.64
CA LYS A 116 18.44 -6.87 -0.03
C LYS A 116 19.91 -7.28 -0.19
N GLN A 117 20.44 -7.20 -1.40
CA GLN A 117 21.84 -7.53 -1.69
C GLN A 117 22.79 -6.67 -0.85
N PHE A 118 22.55 -5.36 -0.78
CA PHE A 118 23.34 -4.43 0.01
C PHE A 118 23.33 -4.80 1.50
N THR A 119 22.15 -5.02 2.08
CA THR A 119 22.03 -5.34 3.50
C THR A 119 22.65 -6.69 3.88
N GLU A 120 22.50 -7.70 3.03
CA GLU A 120 23.11 -9.02 3.22
C GLU A 120 24.64 -8.98 3.09
N THR A 121 25.15 -8.19 2.14
CA THR A 121 26.60 -8.08 1.89
C THR A 121 27.34 -7.38 3.05
N TYR A 122 26.74 -6.34 3.63
CA TYR A 122 27.48 -5.43 4.51
C TYR A 122 27.15 -5.53 6.01
N PHE A 123 25.97 -6.04 6.43
CA PHE A 123 25.53 -5.90 7.84
C PHE A 123 25.11 -7.18 8.55
N GLN A 124 25.27 -8.36 7.93
CA GLN A 124 25.16 -9.69 8.57
C GLN A 124 24.12 -9.79 9.71
N HIS A 125 22.83 -9.71 9.34
CA HIS A 125 21.62 -9.92 10.15
C HIS A 125 21.34 -8.99 11.34
N ASN A 126 22.30 -8.23 11.86
CA ASN A 126 22.12 -7.37 13.04
C ASN A 126 22.32 -5.89 12.70
N MET A 127 21.41 -5.33 11.88
CA MET A 127 21.48 -3.93 11.48
C MET A 127 21.14 -2.96 12.62
N THR A 128 22.04 -2.02 12.88
CA THR A 128 21.84 -0.85 13.73
C THR A 128 21.11 0.28 12.98
N VAL A 129 20.72 1.36 13.66
CA VAL A 129 20.09 2.52 12.97
C VAL A 129 21.07 3.19 12.02
N ASP A 130 22.36 3.23 12.36
CA ASP A 130 23.38 3.81 11.48
C ASP A 130 23.55 2.98 10.19
N ASP A 131 23.45 1.66 10.28
CA ASP A 131 23.46 0.78 9.10
C ASP A 131 22.26 1.05 8.19
N TRP A 132 21.07 1.27 8.77
CA TRP A 132 19.89 1.67 8.01
C TRP A 132 20.03 3.06 7.39
N MET A 133 20.71 3.99 8.06
CA MET A 133 21.05 5.29 7.48
C MET A 133 21.96 5.15 6.26
N LEU A 134 22.94 4.23 6.31
CA LEU A 134 23.80 3.91 5.16
C LEU A 134 23.01 3.25 4.03
N ALA A 135 22.12 2.30 4.33
CA ALA A 135 21.23 1.71 3.34
C ALA A 135 20.31 2.75 2.68
N GLY A 136 19.78 3.69 3.46
CA GLY A 136 19.00 4.80 2.95
C GLY A 136 19.81 5.70 2.00
N ARG A 137 21.07 6.01 2.33
CA ARG A 137 21.98 6.76 1.43
C ARG A 137 22.32 5.97 0.16
N TYR A 138 22.58 4.68 0.29
CA TYR A 138 22.85 3.79 -0.84
C TYR A 138 21.69 3.81 -1.84
N MET A 139 20.46 3.66 -1.35
CA MET A 139 19.25 3.65 -2.17
C MET A 139 18.72 5.04 -2.56
N ASN A 140 19.26 6.10 -1.93
CA ASN A 140 18.67 7.45 -1.90
C ASN A 140 17.18 7.44 -1.51
N ILE A 141 16.85 6.72 -0.43
CA ILE A 141 15.53 6.55 0.16
C ILE A 141 15.61 6.83 1.67
N TYR A 142 14.55 7.32 2.30
CA TYR A 142 14.52 7.44 3.76
C TYR A 142 14.74 6.08 4.44
N HIS A 143 15.69 6.02 5.38
CA HIS A 143 16.02 4.78 6.11
C HIS A 143 14.79 4.10 6.75
N ASN A 144 13.80 4.88 7.22
CA ASN A 144 12.54 4.35 7.76
C ASN A 144 11.74 3.54 6.74
N ASP A 145 11.75 3.96 5.47
CA ASP A 145 11.07 3.23 4.39
C ASP A 145 11.85 1.95 4.06
N CYS A 146 13.19 1.99 4.08
CA CYS A 146 14.03 0.80 3.95
C CYS A 146 13.75 -0.22 5.07
N ILE A 147 13.67 0.24 6.33
CA ILE A 147 13.32 -0.60 7.50
C ILE A 147 11.94 -1.20 7.31
N ALA A 148 10.93 -0.38 7.00
CA ALA A 148 9.56 -0.84 6.83
C ALA A 148 9.46 -1.88 5.71
N LYS A 149 10.18 -1.67 4.60
CA LYS A 149 10.22 -2.58 3.46
C LYS A 149 10.92 -3.90 3.79
N MET A 150 12.13 -3.84 4.36
CA MET A 150 12.87 -5.05 4.72
C MET A 150 12.18 -5.82 5.83
N TRP A 151 11.54 -5.13 6.77
CA TRP A 151 10.70 -5.77 7.76
C TRP A 151 9.57 -6.53 7.08
N ALA A 152 8.78 -5.88 6.21
CA ALA A 152 7.70 -6.54 5.46
C ALA A 152 8.17 -7.78 4.68
N LEU A 153 9.36 -7.75 4.09
CA LEU A 153 9.96 -8.89 3.39
C LEU A 153 10.43 -10.01 4.35
N SER A 154 10.88 -9.65 5.55
CA SER A 154 11.31 -10.60 6.58
C SER A 154 10.13 -11.23 7.33
N THR A 155 9.02 -10.52 7.52
CA THR A 155 7.84 -11.02 8.25
C THR A 155 7.11 -12.09 7.46
N PHE A 156 7.25 -12.11 6.14
CA PHE A 156 6.59 -13.08 5.27
C PHE A 156 7.60 -13.71 4.29
N GLN A 157 8.13 -14.88 4.67
CA GLN A 157 8.88 -15.73 3.75
C GLN A 157 7.94 -16.72 3.06
N MET A 158 7.86 -16.64 1.73
CA MET A 158 7.16 -17.67 0.96
C MET A 158 8.03 -18.92 0.87
N THR A 159 7.74 -19.91 1.70
CA THR A 159 8.38 -21.24 1.61
C THR A 159 7.72 -22.07 0.51
N PRO A 160 8.40 -23.09 -0.05
CA PRO A 160 7.78 -24.02 -1.01
C PRO A 160 6.50 -24.67 -0.46
N LEU A 161 6.50 -25.03 0.83
CA LEU A 161 5.33 -25.56 1.52
C LEU A 161 4.18 -24.55 1.54
N LEU A 162 4.46 -23.31 1.91
CA LEU A 162 3.46 -22.24 1.94
C LEU A 162 2.90 -21.93 0.55
N PHE A 163 3.76 -21.94 -0.47
CA PHE A 163 3.35 -21.80 -1.86
C PHE A 163 2.42 -22.93 -2.29
N SER A 164 2.76 -24.19 -2.00
CA SER A 164 1.91 -25.35 -2.30
C SER A 164 0.56 -25.26 -1.59
N GLN A 165 0.54 -24.89 -0.31
CA GLN A 165 -0.71 -24.68 0.44
C GLN A 165 -1.59 -23.59 -0.18
N ILE A 166 -0.99 -22.47 -0.58
CA ILE A 166 -1.71 -21.39 -1.27
C ILE A 166 -2.27 -21.90 -2.61
N ALA A 167 -1.49 -22.66 -3.38
CA ALA A 167 -1.93 -23.24 -4.64
C ALA A 167 -3.11 -24.20 -4.44
N GLU A 168 -3.06 -25.08 -3.44
CA GLU A 168 -4.15 -25.99 -3.07
C GLU A 168 -5.43 -25.21 -2.70
N TYR A 169 -5.32 -24.19 -1.85
CA TYR A 169 -6.48 -23.37 -1.49
C TYR A 169 -7.06 -22.62 -2.70
N ARG A 170 -6.22 -22.16 -3.63
CA ARG A 170 -6.67 -21.52 -4.87
C ARG A 170 -7.38 -22.52 -5.79
N GLN A 171 -6.85 -23.74 -5.92
CA GLN A 171 -7.49 -24.82 -6.69
C GLN A 171 -8.83 -25.25 -6.09
N ALA A 172 -8.95 -25.24 -4.75
CA ALA A 172 -10.20 -25.46 -4.02
C ALA A 172 -11.17 -24.26 -4.11
N GLY A 173 -10.83 -23.19 -4.82
CA GLY A 173 -11.71 -22.05 -5.08
C GLY A 173 -11.77 -21.01 -3.94
N LEU A 174 -10.89 -21.08 -2.95
CA LEU A 174 -10.87 -20.09 -1.86
C LEU A 174 -10.46 -18.71 -2.37
N LEU A 175 -11.09 -17.69 -1.79
CA LEU A 175 -10.76 -16.28 -2.03
C LEU A 175 -9.52 -15.88 -1.22
N TRP A 176 -8.74 -14.92 -1.74
CA TRP A 176 -7.52 -14.43 -1.08
C TRP A 176 -7.69 -14.05 0.40
N PRO A 177 -8.76 -13.34 0.83
CA PRO A 177 -8.95 -13.05 2.25
C PRO A 177 -9.02 -14.32 3.11
N THR A 178 -9.72 -15.36 2.65
CA THR A 178 -9.83 -16.65 3.34
C THR A 178 -8.50 -17.39 3.38
N ILE A 179 -7.74 -17.34 2.28
CA ILE A 179 -6.40 -17.92 2.20
C ILE A 179 -5.47 -17.26 3.21
N CYS A 180 -5.47 -15.91 3.26
CA CYS A 180 -4.66 -15.15 4.22
C CYS A 180 -4.98 -15.49 5.67
N CYS A 181 -6.27 -15.67 6.01
CA CYS A 181 -6.66 -16.14 7.34
C CYS A 181 -6.17 -17.57 7.63
N LYS A 182 -6.22 -18.48 6.64
CA LYS A 182 -5.82 -19.89 6.82
C LYS A 182 -4.32 -20.09 6.99
N ILE A 183 -3.50 -19.28 6.32
CA ILE A 183 -2.03 -19.35 6.42
C ILE A 183 -1.48 -18.61 7.64
N GLY A 184 -2.35 -18.11 8.53
CA GLY A 184 -1.93 -17.42 9.73
C GLY A 184 -1.25 -16.07 9.46
N ALA A 185 -1.57 -15.42 8.34
CA ALA A 185 -1.05 -14.08 8.09
C ALA A 185 -1.53 -13.16 9.24
N PRO A 186 -0.61 -12.46 9.94
CA PRO A 186 -0.98 -11.71 11.13
C PRO A 186 -2.05 -10.69 10.79
N SER A 187 -3.19 -10.80 11.46
CA SER A 187 -4.42 -10.00 11.26
C SER A 187 -4.22 -8.50 11.50
N GLY A 188 -3.03 -8.07 11.93
CA GLY A 188 -2.64 -6.67 12.12
C GLY A 188 -1.87 -6.03 10.96
N SER A 189 -1.49 -6.77 9.91
CA SER A 189 -0.91 -6.15 8.72
C SER A 189 -2.03 -5.52 7.88
N PRO A 190 -1.91 -4.26 7.42
CA PRO A 190 -2.97 -3.60 6.66
C PRO A 190 -3.21 -4.23 5.28
N SER A 191 -2.33 -5.11 4.79
CA SER A 191 -2.60 -5.90 3.57
C SER A 191 -1.65 -7.10 3.40
N PRO A 192 -1.75 -8.16 4.22
CA PRO A 192 -1.02 -9.41 3.95
C PRO A 192 -1.40 -10.00 2.59
N SER A 193 -2.61 -9.71 2.09
CA SER A 193 -3.03 -10.08 0.74
C SER A 193 -2.16 -9.41 -0.32
N SER A 194 -1.78 -8.14 -0.19
CA SER A 194 -0.96 -7.43 -1.18
C SER A 194 0.40 -8.09 -1.40
N ASP A 195 1.11 -8.41 -0.31
CA ASP A 195 2.51 -8.82 -0.38
C ASP A 195 2.63 -10.28 -0.81
N ILE A 196 1.68 -11.11 -0.38
CA ILE A 196 1.51 -12.50 -0.84
C ILE A 196 1.14 -12.53 -2.32
N ILE A 197 0.16 -11.72 -2.73
CA ILE A 197 -0.26 -11.62 -4.12
C ILE A 197 0.90 -11.11 -4.98
N ARG A 198 1.68 -10.14 -4.52
CA ARG A 198 2.84 -9.63 -5.27
C ARG A 198 4.01 -10.58 -5.32
N TYR A 199 4.35 -11.27 -4.24
CA TYR A 199 5.35 -12.33 -4.28
C TYR A 199 4.93 -13.37 -5.33
N LEU A 200 3.67 -13.82 -5.29
CA LEU A 200 3.16 -14.77 -6.28
C LEU A 200 3.23 -14.20 -7.70
N PHE A 201 2.86 -12.94 -7.94
CA PHE A 201 2.99 -12.32 -9.26
C PHE A 201 4.45 -12.14 -9.72
N ALA A 202 5.39 -11.95 -8.78
CA ALA A 202 6.81 -11.79 -9.08
C ALA A 202 7.52 -13.13 -9.29
N THR A 203 7.08 -14.21 -8.63
CA THR A 203 7.73 -15.53 -8.69
C THR A 203 7.01 -16.54 -9.57
N THR A 204 5.76 -16.29 -9.97
CA THR A 204 5.07 -17.13 -10.96
C THR A 204 5.28 -16.56 -12.35
N ASN A 205 5.74 -17.42 -13.26
CA ASN A 205 5.91 -17.07 -14.67
C ASN A 205 4.55 -16.60 -15.23
N LYS A 206 4.49 -15.46 -15.94
CA LYS A 206 3.23 -14.87 -16.44
C LYS A 206 2.34 -15.88 -17.17
N ASP A 207 2.94 -16.88 -17.81
CA ASP A 207 2.24 -17.94 -18.55
C ASP A 207 1.49 -18.95 -17.67
N SER A 208 1.92 -19.10 -16.40
CA SER A 208 1.29 -20.00 -15.43
C SER A 208 0.06 -19.38 -14.74
N LEU A 209 -0.08 -18.05 -14.81
CA LEU A 209 -1.29 -17.32 -14.40
C LEU A 209 -2.30 -17.27 -15.55
N LYS A 210 -2.73 -18.43 -16.07
CA LYS A 210 -3.99 -18.44 -16.82
C LYS A 210 -5.06 -18.00 -15.82
N PRO A 211 -5.75 -16.87 -16.02
CA PRO A 211 -6.81 -16.46 -15.11
C PRO A 211 -7.79 -17.63 -15.07
N THR A 212 -7.83 -18.33 -13.93
CA THR A 212 -8.83 -19.36 -13.68
C THR A 212 -10.15 -18.67 -13.93
N LYS A 213 -10.80 -19.00 -15.07
CA LYS A 213 -12.09 -18.44 -15.44
C LYS A 213 -12.93 -18.62 -14.19
N ARG A 214 -13.30 -17.50 -13.55
CA ARG A 214 -14.18 -17.56 -12.38
C ARG A 214 -15.31 -18.50 -12.79
N PRO A 215 -15.60 -19.58 -12.03
CA PRO A 215 -16.78 -20.37 -12.33
C PRO A 215 -17.91 -19.35 -12.46
N LYS A 216 -18.52 -19.29 -13.66
CA LYS A 216 -19.58 -18.32 -13.93
C LYS A 216 -20.57 -18.53 -12.79
N ALA A 217 -20.64 -17.56 -11.88
CA ALA A 217 -21.51 -17.67 -10.73
C ALA A 217 -22.90 -17.99 -11.30
N GLN A 218 -23.39 -19.19 -11.04
CA GLN A 218 -24.66 -19.69 -11.59
C GLN A 218 -25.84 -18.87 -11.08
N PHE A 219 -25.62 -18.01 -10.10
CA PHE A 219 -26.49 -16.90 -9.77
C PHE A 219 -26.40 -15.79 -10.83
N ARG A 220 -26.95 -16.08 -12.03
CA ARG A 220 -27.55 -15.03 -12.86
C ARG A 220 -28.75 -14.49 -12.09
N ILE A 221 -28.51 -13.64 -11.10
CA ILE A 221 -29.57 -12.75 -10.59
C ILE A 221 -29.94 -11.92 -11.82
N SER A 222 -31.15 -12.10 -12.32
CA SER A 222 -31.63 -11.37 -13.48
C SER A 222 -31.44 -9.89 -13.17
N LYS A 223 -30.87 -9.13 -14.12
CA LYS A 223 -30.57 -7.70 -13.93
C LYS A 223 -31.80 -6.84 -13.63
N HIS A 224 -32.99 -7.45 -13.57
CA HIS A 224 -34.29 -6.82 -13.42
C HIS A 224 -35.21 -7.64 -12.50
N GLN A 225 -34.72 -8.17 -11.37
CA GLN A 225 -35.66 -8.58 -10.33
C GLN A 225 -36.29 -7.30 -9.75
N HIS A 226 -37.58 -7.11 -10.04
CA HIS A 226 -38.35 -5.98 -9.53
C HIS A 226 -38.46 -6.08 -8.01
N TRP A 227 -38.22 -4.97 -7.31
CA TRP A 227 -38.41 -4.89 -5.86
C TRP A 227 -39.90 -4.89 -5.54
N THR A 228 -40.33 -5.77 -4.64
CA THR A 228 -41.71 -5.73 -4.11
C THR A 228 -41.79 -4.83 -2.87
N LYS A 229 -43.02 -4.46 -2.49
CA LYS A 229 -43.22 -3.64 -1.28
C LYS A 229 -42.84 -4.41 -0.02
N GLU A 230 -43.06 -5.71 -0.01
CA GLU A 230 -42.72 -6.63 1.08
C GLU A 230 -41.20 -6.68 1.26
N GLU A 231 -40.45 -6.78 0.16
CA GLU A 231 -38.98 -6.74 0.19
C GLU A 231 -38.46 -5.39 0.69
N ASP A 232 -39.11 -4.28 0.34
CA ASP A 232 -38.77 -2.94 0.87
C ASP A 232 -39.04 -2.85 2.37
N SER A 233 -40.18 -3.34 2.84
CA SER A 233 -40.51 -3.39 4.28
C SER A 233 -39.51 -4.26 5.04
N GLN A 234 -39.18 -5.43 4.50
CA GLN A 234 -38.19 -6.33 5.08
C GLN A 234 -36.78 -5.70 5.12
N LEU A 235 -36.38 -4.98 4.07
CA LEU A 235 -35.12 -4.26 4.04
C LEU A 235 -35.06 -3.19 5.13
N LEU A 236 -36.12 -2.40 5.29
CA LEU A 236 -36.19 -1.35 6.32
C LEU A 236 -36.22 -1.93 7.74
N GLU A 237 -36.94 -3.03 7.95
CA GLU A 237 -36.96 -3.74 9.23
C GLU A 237 -35.58 -4.33 9.58
N LEU A 238 -34.91 -4.94 8.60
CA LEU A 238 -33.55 -5.44 8.81
C LEU A 238 -32.59 -4.30 9.12
N LEU A 239 -32.71 -3.17 8.42
CA LEU A 239 -31.87 -1.99 8.65
C LEU A 239 -32.13 -1.36 10.02
N SER A 240 -33.36 -1.32 10.52
CA SER A 240 -33.67 -0.73 11.84
C SER A 240 -33.07 -1.52 13.01
N ARG A 241 -32.80 -2.82 12.81
CA ARG A 241 -32.08 -3.66 13.79
C ARG A 241 -30.59 -3.29 13.91
N PHE A 242 -30.01 -2.69 12.88
CA PHE A 242 -28.65 -2.18 12.90
C PHE A 242 -28.69 -0.66 13.18
N ASN A 243 -28.68 -0.29 14.46
CA ASN A 243 -28.63 1.12 14.89
C ASN A 243 -27.56 1.92 14.12
N ASP A 244 -27.80 3.22 13.93
CA ASP A 244 -27.06 4.17 13.05
C ASP A 244 -25.53 4.26 13.26
N GLY A 245 -24.95 3.54 14.22
CA GLY A 245 -23.52 3.52 14.54
C GLY A 245 -22.81 2.24 14.11
N HIS A 246 -22.62 2.06 12.80
CA HIS A 246 -21.54 1.28 12.17
C HIS A 246 -21.41 -0.23 12.50
N ASP A 247 -22.15 -1.05 11.74
CA ASP A 247 -21.60 -2.04 10.79
C ASP A 247 -22.76 -2.88 10.24
N ILE A 248 -23.39 -2.40 9.16
CA ILE A 248 -24.49 -3.12 8.52
C ILE A 248 -23.92 -4.36 7.82
N ASP A 249 -24.28 -5.55 8.30
CA ASP A 249 -23.90 -6.80 7.65
C ASP A 249 -24.71 -7.01 6.37
N TRP A 250 -24.23 -6.42 5.29
CA TRP A 250 -24.81 -6.58 3.96
C TRP A 250 -24.79 -8.03 3.46
N ASN A 251 -23.95 -8.93 4.00
CA ASN A 251 -24.04 -10.35 3.64
C ASN A 251 -25.33 -10.96 4.16
N PHE A 252 -25.64 -10.69 5.42
CA PHE A 252 -26.85 -11.18 6.05
C PHE A 252 -28.09 -10.65 5.33
N ILE A 253 -28.17 -9.32 5.15
CA ILE A 253 -29.31 -8.67 4.46
C ILE A 253 -29.50 -9.22 3.05
N SER A 254 -28.42 -9.36 2.28
CA SER A 254 -28.46 -9.89 0.91
C SER A 254 -29.03 -11.31 0.85
N LYS A 255 -28.65 -12.18 1.80
CA LYS A 255 -29.18 -13.55 1.87
C LYS A 255 -30.63 -13.59 2.32
N SER A 256 -31.04 -12.73 3.27
CA SER A 256 -32.39 -12.72 3.82
C SER A 256 -33.46 -12.24 2.83
N ILE A 257 -33.10 -11.31 1.94
CA ILE A 257 -34.04 -10.75 0.95
C ILE A 257 -33.89 -11.48 -0.41
N GLY A 258 -32.75 -12.13 -0.67
CA GLY A 258 -32.50 -12.78 -1.96
C GLY A 258 -31.98 -11.85 -3.06
N HIS A 259 -31.61 -10.62 -2.71
CA HIS A 259 -30.99 -9.64 -3.62
C HIS A 259 -29.48 -9.54 -3.40
N SER A 260 -28.74 -9.12 -4.42
CA SER A 260 -27.29 -8.86 -4.26
C SER A 260 -27.02 -7.72 -3.27
N LYS A 261 -25.88 -7.75 -2.57
CA LYS A 261 -25.47 -6.68 -1.64
C LYS A 261 -25.57 -5.27 -2.23
N ASN A 262 -25.15 -5.12 -3.50
CA ASN A 262 -25.17 -3.83 -4.18
C ASN A 262 -26.59 -3.38 -4.49
N ALA A 263 -27.50 -4.31 -4.83
CA ALA A 263 -28.91 -4.00 -5.03
C ALA A 263 -29.56 -3.51 -3.72
N CYS A 264 -29.33 -4.20 -2.60
CA CYS A 264 -29.85 -3.75 -1.29
C CYS A 264 -29.32 -2.38 -0.88
N ARG A 265 -28.01 -2.12 -1.10
CA ARG A 265 -27.40 -0.80 -0.84
C ARG A 265 -28.04 0.30 -1.67
N TYR A 266 -28.21 0.06 -2.97
CA TYR A 266 -28.81 1.03 -3.87
C TYR A 266 -30.28 1.29 -3.50
N ARG A 267 -31.03 0.23 -3.17
CA ARG A 267 -32.43 0.35 -2.76
C ARG A 267 -32.59 1.16 -1.47
N ARG A 268 -31.73 0.95 -0.47
CA ARG A 268 -31.71 1.79 0.74
C ARG A 268 -31.61 3.27 0.39
N ILE A 269 -30.67 3.65 -0.47
CA ILE A 269 -30.48 5.06 -0.89
C ILE A 269 -31.77 5.62 -1.50
N LEU A 270 -32.46 4.83 -2.33
CA LEU A 270 -33.73 5.24 -2.94
C LEU A 270 -34.85 5.41 -1.91
N LEU A 271 -34.95 4.52 -0.91
CA LEU A 271 -35.97 4.56 0.14
C LEU A 271 -35.72 5.68 1.17
N THR A 272 -34.46 5.97 1.48
CA THR A 272 -34.09 7.03 2.45
C THR A 272 -34.03 8.42 1.84
N ARG A 273 -34.14 8.54 0.51
CA ARG A 273 -34.10 9.85 -0.14
C ARG A 273 -35.36 10.62 0.27
N PRO A 274 -35.25 11.78 0.92
CA PRO A 274 -36.43 12.57 1.27
C PRO A 274 -37.19 12.85 -0.03
N ALA A 275 -38.50 12.61 -0.01
CA ALA A 275 -39.37 12.95 -1.12
C ALA A 275 -39.30 14.47 -1.30
N ASN A 276 -38.41 14.94 -2.18
CA ASN A 276 -38.39 16.32 -2.60
C ASN A 276 -39.71 16.60 -3.32
N THR A 277 -40.68 17.09 -2.54
CA THR A 277 -41.68 18.11 -2.87
C THR A 277 -41.67 18.57 -4.32
N LYS A 278 -42.16 17.71 -5.21
CA LYS A 278 -42.71 18.11 -6.51
C LYS A 278 -44.24 18.00 -6.40
N SER A 279 -44.85 18.94 -5.69
CA SER A 279 -46.28 19.21 -5.78
C SER A 279 -46.62 20.57 -5.18
N SER A 280 -46.41 21.64 -5.94
CA SER A 280 -47.17 22.88 -5.79
C SER A 280 -47.06 23.72 -7.08
N ARG A 281 -47.58 23.18 -8.20
CA ARG A 281 -47.94 24.01 -9.36
C ARG A 281 -49.04 23.35 -10.20
N ALA A 282 -50.17 23.14 -9.54
CA ALA A 282 -51.53 23.10 -10.07
C ALA A 282 -52.34 23.62 -8.87
N SER A 283 -53.11 24.70 -8.92
CA SER A 283 -54.08 25.12 -9.91
C SER A 283 -54.46 26.58 -9.62
N SER A 284 -54.36 27.46 -10.60
CA SER A 284 -55.08 28.73 -10.61
C SER A 284 -55.34 29.14 -12.06
N ALA A 285 -56.24 28.39 -12.68
CA ALA A 285 -57.07 28.86 -13.78
C ALA A 285 -58.52 28.66 -13.32
N ASP A 286 -59.40 29.53 -13.78
CA ASP A 286 -60.83 29.64 -13.52
C ASP A 286 -61.27 30.32 -12.22
N SER A 287 -61.48 31.63 -12.29
CA SER A 287 -62.81 32.22 -12.10
C SER A 287 -62.87 33.62 -12.71
N GLN A 288 -64.06 33.93 -13.22
CA GLN A 288 -64.51 35.10 -13.98
C GLN A 288 -64.25 36.46 -13.31
#